data_AF-A0A8I1Q630-F1
#
_entry.id   AF-A0A8I1Q630-F1
#
_cell.length_a   1.000
_cell.length_b   1.000
_cell.length_c   1.000
_cell.angle_alpha   90.00
_cell.angle_beta   90.00
_cell.angle_gamma   90.00
#
_symmetry.space_group_name_H-M   'P 1'
#
loop_
_entity.id
_entity.type
_entity.pdbx_description
1 polymer ?
#
loop_
_entity_poly.entity_id
_entity_poly.type
_entity_poly.pdbx_seq_one_letter_code
_entity_poly.pdbx_strand_id
1 'polypeptide(L)'
;MNSQEISNTLKGLSPAKRIKFLRQQILNKNQQQFCEDGIIRAGTLKSIEIERMKIGPKIAARLCHKFSLEGIICDAALFLEHDNCCELEIDYKKKELIGNSLDSLELMRKKITQLTPIQITHDDFSPFIPKDSVLLIREANPKDISGFKKTLCLIRGDKYSLYYLTLTSDDELYAEYKDKQTVFSLNLFDFCSVYIVEMIYLNNGTQ
;
A
#
# COMPACT_ATOMS: atom_id res chain seq x y z
N MET A 1 -17.92 25.90 -2.35
CA MET A 1 -16.97 26.93 -1.90
C MET A 1 -15.91 27.08 -2.96
N ASN A 2 -15.57 28.31 -3.36
CA ASN A 2 -14.41 28.54 -4.21
C ASN A 2 -13.11 28.40 -3.39
N SER A 3 -11.96 28.23 -4.05
CA SER A 3 -10.67 28.01 -3.36
C SER A 3 -10.30 29.18 -2.42
N GLN A 4 -10.68 30.41 -2.78
CA GLN A 4 -10.42 31.62 -2.00
C GLN A 4 -11.16 31.61 -0.65
N GLU A 5 -12.43 31.23 -0.65
CA GLU A 5 -13.27 31.09 0.55
C GLU A 5 -12.71 30.03 1.49
N ILE A 6 -12.21 28.92 0.94
CA ILE A 6 -11.62 27.83 1.70
C ILE A 6 -10.33 28.30 2.37
N SER A 7 -9.40 28.91 1.63
CA SER A 7 -8.16 29.45 2.20
C SER A 7 -8.43 30.49 3.30
N ASN A 8 -9.40 31.38 3.10
CA ASN A 8 -9.79 32.36 4.14
C ASN A 8 -10.36 31.69 5.39
N THR A 9 -11.18 30.64 5.23
CA THR A 9 -11.72 29.86 6.35
C THR A 9 -10.61 29.15 7.12
N LEU A 10 -9.66 28.54 6.41
CA LEU A 10 -8.55 27.80 7.01
C LEU A 10 -7.60 28.70 7.80
N LYS A 11 -7.40 29.95 7.37
CA LYS A 11 -6.51 30.90 8.04
C LYS A 11 -6.86 31.04 9.52
N GLY A 12 -8.14 31.20 9.86
CA GLY A 12 -8.63 31.37 11.23
C GLY A 12 -8.73 30.09 12.07
N LEU A 13 -8.29 28.94 11.54
CA LEU A 13 -8.35 27.65 12.22
C LEU A 13 -6.96 27.20 12.69
N SER A 14 -6.91 26.52 13.84
CA SER A 14 -5.71 25.79 14.27
C SER A 14 -5.36 24.69 13.25
N PRO A 15 -4.09 24.27 13.15
CA PRO A 15 -3.68 23.19 12.26
C PRO A 15 -4.53 21.90 12.37
N ALA A 16 -4.91 21.52 13.59
CA ALA A 16 -5.81 20.40 13.83
C ALA A 16 -7.22 20.63 13.25
N LYS A 17 -7.78 21.83 13.48
CA LYS A 17 -9.09 22.21 12.96
C LYS A 17 -9.09 22.34 11.43
N ARG A 18 -7.98 22.74 10.81
CA ARG A 18 -7.81 22.77 9.35
C ARG A 18 -7.96 21.37 8.74
N ILE A 19 -7.30 20.36 9.33
CA ILE A 19 -7.44 18.96 8.88
C ILE A 19 -8.90 18.51 8.97
N LYS A 20 -9.52 18.74 10.13
CA LYS A 20 -10.91 18.36 10.37
C LYS A 20 -11.86 19.04 9.38
N PHE A 21 -11.65 20.33 9.11
CA PHE A 21 -12.41 21.09 8.12
C PHE A 21 -12.27 20.51 6.72
N LEU A 22 -11.04 20.32 6.23
CA LEU A 22 -10.79 19.73 4.90
C LEU A 22 -11.43 18.35 4.76
N ARG A 23 -11.26 17.49 5.78
CA ARG A 23 -11.82 16.14 5.76
C ARG A 23 -13.35 16.13 5.77
N GLN A 24 -13.97 16.90 6.66
CA GLN A 24 -15.43 16.85 6.86
C GLN A 24 -16.21 17.71 5.88
N GLN A 25 -15.72 18.91 5.58
CA GLN A 25 -16.47 19.92 4.83
C GLN A 25 -16.11 19.92 3.34
N ILE A 26 -14.88 19.54 2.98
CA ILE A 26 -14.45 19.54 1.57
C ILE A 26 -14.53 18.13 0.97
N LEU A 27 -14.05 17.12 1.70
CA LEU A 27 -14.03 15.73 1.25
C LEU A 27 -15.27 14.92 1.68
N ASN A 28 -16.08 15.41 2.62
CA ASN A 28 -17.23 14.69 3.17
C ASN A 28 -16.90 13.28 3.70
N LYS A 29 -15.69 13.09 4.26
CA LYS A 29 -15.24 11.80 4.81
C LYS A 29 -15.28 11.79 6.32
N ASN A 30 -15.65 10.66 6.91
CA ASN A 30 -15.42 10.42 8.34
C ASN A 30 -13.94 10.02 8.60
N GLN A 31 -13.52 9.88 9.86
CA GLN A 31 -12.13 9.54 10.20
C GLN A 31 -11.71 8.17 9.63
N GLN A 32 -12.60 7.19 9.63
CA GLN A 32 -12.33 5.83 9.16
C GLN A 32 -12.09 5.82 7.64
N GLN A 33 -13.01 6.43 6.88
CA GLN A 33 -12.91 6.57 5.42
C GLN A 33 -11.68 7.37 5.00
N PHE A 34 -11.30 8.40 5.76
CA PHE A 34 -10.10 9.17 5.45
C PHE A 34 -8.82 8.37 5.71
N CYS A 35 -8.82 7.47 6.70
CA CYS A 35 -7.66 6.68 7.11
C CYS A 35 -7.58 5.27 6.48
N GLU A 36 -8.49 4.92 5.58
CA GLU A 36 -8.63 3.56 5.03
C GLU A 36 -7.35 3.06 4.32
N ASP A 37 -6.61 3.97 3.69
CA ASP A 37 -5.35 3.68 3.01
C ASP A 37 -4.12 3.53 3.93
N GLY A 38 -4.28 3.74 5.24
CA GLY A 38 -3.22 3.58 6.23
C GLY A 38 -2.11 4.64 6.19
N ILE A 39 -2.18 5.64 5.30
CA ILE A 39 -1.19 6.74 5.22
C ILE A 39 -1.13 7.50 6.55
N ILE A 40 -2.31 7.76 7.11
CA ILE A 40 -2.50 8.26 8.47
C ILE A 40 -3.33 7.22 9.23
N ARG A 41 -2.82 6.74 10.37
CA ARG A 41 -3.57 5.83 11.24
C ARG A 41 -4.74 6.58 11.89
N ALA A 42 -5.90 5.93 12.00
CA ALA A 42 -7.10 6.52 12.61
C ALA A 42 -6.84 7.05 14.04
N GLY A 43 -6.07 6.31 14.86
CA GLY A 43 -5.69 6.76 16.20
C GLY A 43 -4.82 8.03 16.20
N THR A 44 -3.92 8.15 15.23
CA THR A 44 -3.08 9.35 15.03
C THR A 44 -3.94 10.53 14.59
N LEU A 45 -4.80 10.34 13.58
CA LEU A 45 -5.73 11.40 13.13
C LEU A 45 -6.63 11.87 14.27
N LYS A 46 -7.23 10.93 15.01
CA LYS A 46 -8.08 11.24 16.15
C LYS A 46 -7.33 12.06 17.19
N SER A 47 -6.09 11.70 17.52
CA SER A 47 -5.26 12.41 18.50
C SER A 47 -4.88 13.82 18.04
N ILE A 48 -4.66 14.02 16.74
CA ILE A 48 -4.40 15.33 16.15
C ILE A 48 -5.67 16.19 16.19
N GLU A 49 -6.82 15.67 15.74
CA GLU A 49 -8.06 16.44 15.66
C GLU A 49 -8.65 16.85 17.01
N ILE A 50 -8.34 16.11 18.08
CA ILE A 50 -8.65 16.50 19.46
C ILE A 50 -7.51 17.28 20.14
N GLU A 51 -6.51 17.70 19.37
CA GLU A 51 -5.37 18.53 19.79
C GLU A 51 -4.48 17.89 20.90
N ARG A 52 -4.56 16.57 21.10
CA ARG A 52 -3.68 15.82 22.01
C ARG A 52 -2.29 15.54 21.42
N MET A 53 -2.14 15.67 20.10
CA MET A 53 -0.89 15.45 19.39
C MET A 53 -0.57 16.63 18.48
N LYS A 54 0.62 17.21 18.63
CA LYS A 54 1.13 18.21 17.70
C LYS A 54 1.51 17.57 16.36
N ILE A 55 1.31 18.30 15.28
CA ILE A 55 1.67 17.84 13.94
C ILE A 55 3.15 18.16 13.72
N GLY A 56 3.97 17.12 13.59
CA GLY A 56 5.36 17.27 13.19
C GLY A 56 5.54 17.26 11.66
N PRO A 57 6.71 17.66 11.13
CA PRO A 57 6.97 17.74 9.69
C PRO A 57 6.66 16.44 8.93
N LYS A 58 7.00 15.29 9.52
CA LYS A 58 6.73 13.97 8.93
C LYS A 58 5.23 13.67 8.79
N ILE A 59 4.42 14.13 9.73
CA ILE A 59 2.97 13.95 9.69
C ILE A 59 2.36 14.96 8.71
N ALA A 60 2.84 16.20 8.70
CA ALA A 60 2.40 17.21 7.73
C ALA A 60 2.63 16.74 6.29
N ALA A 61 3.81 16.19 5.98
CA ALA A 61 4.10 15.62 4.66
C ALA A 61 3.14 14.48 4.28
N ARG A 62 2.84 13.59 5.23
CA ARG A 62 1.85 12.52 5.03
C ARG A 62 0.43 13.04 4.82
N LEU A 63 0.05 14.11 5.50
CA LEU A 63 -1.25 14.77 5.32
C LEU A 63 -1.33 15.42 3.94
N CYS A 64 -0.31 16.15 3.50
CA CYS A 64 -0.25 16.69 2.13
C CYS A 64 -0.40 15.59 1.09
N HIS A 65 0.34 14.49 1.22
CA HIS A 65 0.20 13.35 0.34
C HIS A 65 -1.21 12.74 0.39
N LYS A 66 -1.79 12.58 1.58
CA LYS A 66 -3.16 12.08 1.72
C LYS A 66 -4.18 12.99 1.06
N PHE A 67 -4.06 14.31 1.22
CA PHE A 67 -4.97 15.28 0.62
C PHE A 67 -4.81 15.38 -0.90
N SER A 68 -3.58 15.25 -1.43
CA SER A 68 -3.34 15.29 -2.87
C SER A 68 -3.94 14.09 -3.59
N LEU A 69 -3.95 12.92 -2.95
CA LEU A 69 -4.67 11.73 -3.40
C LEU A 69 -6.19 11.91 -3.43
N GLU A 70 -6.71 12.87 -2.66
CA GLU A 70 -8.13 13.20 -2.55
C GLU A 70 -8.49 14.46 -3.39
N GLY A 71 -7.56 14.93 -4.23
CA GLY A 71 -7.76 16.07 -5.13
C GLY A 71 -7.55 17.44 -4.47
N ILE A 72 -6.92 17.50 -3.29
CA ILE A 72 -6.58 18.74 -2.58
C ILE A 72 -5.05 18.92 -2.59
N ILE A 73 -4.57 19.92 -3.32
CA ILE A 73 -3.15 20.25 -3.39
C ILE A 73 -2.86 21.36 -2.38
N CYS A 74 -1.96 21.10 -1.43
CA CYS A 74 -1.60 22.03 -0.36
C CYS A 74 -0.17 21.79 0.17
N ASP A 75 0.45 22.83 0.73
CA ASP A 75 1.75 22.77 1.39
C ASP A 75 1.65 22.22 2.83
N ALA A 76 2.74 21.61 3.32
CA ALA A 76 2.89 21.16 4.70
C ALA A 76 2.76 22.30 5.71
N ALA A 77 3.12 23.53 5.33
CA ALA A 77 2.97 24.72 6.16
C ALA A 77 1.53 24.91 6.67
N LEU A 78 0.53 24.46 5.89
CA LEU A 78 -0.89 24.46 6.27
C LEU A 78 -1.15 23.75 7.61
N PHE A 79 -0.34 22.74 7.91
CA PHE A 79 -0.47 21.88 9.08
C PHE A 79 0.56 22.14 10.18
N LEU A 80 1.52 23.04 9.94
CA LEU A 80 2.60 23.32 10.89
C LEU A 80 2.45 24.69 11.54
N GLU A 81 1.96 25.69 10.80
CA GLU A 81 1.95 27.08 11.25
C GLU A 81 0.54 27.59 11.56
N HIS A 82 0.41 28.38 12.62
CA HIS A 82 -0.82 29.12 12.89
C HIS A 82 -0.90 30.34 11.96
N ASP A 83 -2.11 30.73 11.55
CA ASP A 83 -2.39 31.91 10.71
C ASP A 83 -1.72 31.99 9.32
N ASN A 84 -1.03 30.94 8.89
CA ASN A 84 -0.44 30.90 7.54
C ASN A 84 -1.52 30.91 6.44
N CYS A 85 -1.36 31.83 5.48
CA CYS A 85 -2.10 31.87 4.23
C CYS A 85 -1.51 30.84 3.27
N CYS A 86 -2.03 29.63 3.27
CA CYS A 86 -1.60 28.63 2.29
C CYS A 86 -2.50 28.69 1.05
N GLU A 87 -1.88 28.63 -0.12
CA GLU A 87 -2.55 28.39 -1.39
C GLU A 87 -3.07 26.94 -1.37
N LEU A 88 -4.38 26.81 -1.60
CA LEU A 88 -5.06 25.53 -1.71
C LEU A 88 -5.69 25.46 -3.09
N GLU A 89 -5.32 24.43 -3.84
CA GLU A 89 -5.92 24.13 -5.13
C GLU A 89 -6.77 22.87 -5.02
N ILE A 90 -8.00 22.93 -5.55
CA ILE A 90 -8.87 21.77 -5.66
C ILE A 90 -8.83 21.31 -7.11
N ASP A 91 -8.19 20.17 -7.34
CA ASP A 91 -8.17 19.50 -8.64
C ASP A 91 -9.48 18.72 -8.82
N TYR A 92 -10.48 19.39 -9.41
CA TYR A 92 -11.80 18.80 -9.66
C TYR A 92 -11.74 17.59 -10.61
N LYS A 93 -10.72 17.48 -11.49
CA LYS A 93 -10.55 16.31 -12.38
C LYS A 93 -10.14 15.07 -11.59
N LYS A 94 -9.28 15.21 -10.58
CA LYS A 94 -8.93 14.11 -9.66
C LYS A 94 -10.08 13.74 -8.72
N LYS A 95 -10.89 14.69 -8.27
CA LYS A 95 -12.05 14.42 -7.40
C LYS A 95 -13.10 13.54 -8.10
N GLU A 96 -13.34 13.74 -9.39
CA GLU A 96 -14.28 12.92 -10.18
C GLU A 96 -13.75 11.51 -10.48
N LEU A 97 -12.44 11.33 -10.65
CA LEU A 97 -11.81 10.01 -10.82
C LEU A 97 -12.04 9.12 -9.58
N ILE A 98 -11.95 9.69 -8.38
CA ILE A 98 -12.10 8.96 -7.11
C ILE A 98 -13.52 8.41 -6.91
N GLY A 99 -14.56 9.11 -7.40
CA GLY A 99 -15.96 8.69 -7.21
C GLY A 99 -16.33 7.38 -7.91
N ASN A 100 -15.78 7.13 -9.11
CA ASN A 100 -16.07 5.94 -9.91
C ASN A 100 -14.94 4.90 -9.91
N SER A 101 -13.72 5.26 -9.49
CA SER A 101 -12.56 4.36 -9.52
C SER A 101 -12.05 3.93 -8.13
N LEU A 102 -12.71 4.32 -7.04
CA LEU A 102 -12.33 3.95 -5.68
C LEU A 102 -12.21 2.43 -5.52
N ASP A 103 -13.17 1.66 -6.05
CA ASP A 103 -13.11 0.20 -6.02
C ASP A 103 -11.90 -0.36 -6.77
N SER A 104 -11.48 0.29 -7.85
CA SER A 104 -10.34 -0.17 -8.66
C SER A 104 -8.99 0.16 -7.98
N LEU A 105 -8.88 1.33 -7.35
CA LEU A 105 -7.68 1.76 -6.62
C LEU A 105 -7.54 1.13 -5.24
N GLU A 106 -8.64 0.93 -4.51
CA GLU A 106 -8.69 0.15 -3.27
C GLU A 106 -8.32 -1.31 -3.52
N LEU A 107 -8.82 -1.91 -4.60
CA LEU A 107 -8.47 -3.28 -5.00
C LEU A 107 -6.98 -3.37 -5.35
N MET A 108 -6.45 -2.40 -6.10
CA MET A 108 -5.01 -2.32 -6.39
C MET A 108 -4.18 -2.08 -5.12
N ARG A 109 -4.61 -1.19 -4.21
CA ARG A 109 -3.94 -0.93 -2.94
C ARG A 109 -3.99 -2.13 -2.01
N LYS A 110 -5.13 -2.82 -1.87
CA LYS A 110 -5.29 -4.05 -1.07
C LYS A 110 -4.37 -5.15 -1.57
N LYS A 111 -4.28 -5.33 -2.89
CA LYS A 111 -3.33 -6.24 -3.53
C LYS A 111 -1.87 -5.83 -3.24
N ILE A 112 -1.54 -4.54 -3.35
CA ILE A 112 -0.19 -4.02 -3.06
C ILE A 112 0.17 -4.10 -1.57
N THR A 113 -0.77 -3.90 -0.64
CA THR A 113 -0.50 -3.98 0.82
C THR A 113 -0.30 -5.41 1.32
N GLN A 114 -0.82 -6.41 0.59
CA GLN A 114 -0.53 -7.82 0.87
C GLN A 114 0.85 -8.24 0.35
N LEU A 115 1.42 -7.43 -0.54
CA LEU A 115 2.67 -7.72 -1.20
C LEU A 115 3.84 -7.05 -0.44
N THR A 116 4.64 -7.86 0.25
CA THR A 116 5.88 -7.39 0.90
C THR A 116 7.03 -7.44 -0.10
N PRO A 117 7.77 -6.34 -0.31
CA PRO A 117 8.97 -6.37 -1.15
C PRO A 117 10.09 -7.16 -0.47
N ILE A 118 10.72 -8.08 -1.20
CA ILE A 118 11.94 -8.76 -0.76
C ILE A 118 13.05 -8.50 -1.76
N GLN A 119 14.22 -8.09 -1.26
CA GLN A 119 15.47 -8.12 -2.02
C GLN A 119 16.06 -9.52 -1.88
N ILE A 120 16.05 -10.28 -2.98
CA ILE A 120 16.74 -11.56 -3.07
C ILE A 120 18.13 -11.29 -3.62
N THR A 121 19.17 -11.66 -2.87
CA THR A 121 20.55 -11.63 -3.35
C THR A 121 20.75 -12.69 -4.43
N HIS A 122 21.31 -12.26 -5.57
CA HIS A 122 21.43 -13.02 -6.82
C HIS A 122 22.03 -14.42 -6.67
N ASP A 123 22.92 -14.62 -5.69
CA ASP A 123 23.67 -15.87 -5.52
C ASP A 123 22.79 -17.07 -5.13
N ASP A 124 21.65 -16.82 -4.48
CA ASP A 124 20.79 -17.89 -3.98
C ASP A 124 19.87 -18.47 -5.08
N PHE A 125 19.57 -17.71 -6.14
CA PHE A 125 18.54 -18.06 -7.12
C PHE A 125 18.86 -17.77 -8.61
N SER A 126 20.12 -17.45 -8.91
CA SER A 126 20.61 -17.37 -10.30
C SER A 126 20.45 -18.72 -11.04
N PRO A 127 20.07 -18.72 -12.33
CA PRO A 127 20.01 -17.57 -13.27
C PRO A 127 18.60 -16.98 -13.54
N PHE A 128 17.57 -17.36 -12.78
CA PHE A 128 16.18 -17.13 -13.21
C PHE A 128 15.55 -15.80 -12.79
N ILE A 129 16.10 -15.14 -11.75
CA ILE A 129 15.66 -13.80 -11.35
C ILE A 129 16.73 -12.82 -11.84
N PRO A 130 16.40 -11.92 -12.79
CA PRO A 130 17.37 -10.94 -13.29
C PRO A 130 17.96 -10.11 -12.16
N LYS A 131 19.23 -9.75 -12.32
CA LYS A 131 19.92 -8.84 -11.40
C LYS A 131 19.08 -7.55 -11.27
N ASP A 132 18.89 -7.08 -10.04
CA ASP A 132 18.09 -5.89 -9.69
C ASP A 132 16.56 -6.03 -9.87
N SER A 133 16.02 -7.25 -9.93
CA SER A 133 14.57 -7.48 -9.92
C SER A 133 13.95 -7.12 -8.58
N VAL A 134 12.84 -6.38 -8.60
CA VAL A 134 12.01 -6.15 -7.41
C VAL A 134 10.89 -7.18 -7.41
N LEU A 135 10.92 -8.05 -6.40
CA LEU A 135 9.91 -9.06 -6.15
C LEU A 135 8.96 -8.59 -5.07
N LEU A 136 7.68 -8.76 -5.32
CA LEU A 136 6.62 -8.58 -4.35
C LEU A 136 6.07 -9.95 -3.98
N ILE A 137 5.93 -10.20 -2.68
CA ILE A 137 5.44 -11.48 -2.18
C ILE A 137 4.18 -11.32 -1.35
N ARG A 138 3.13 -12.11 -1.63
CA ARG A 138 1.92 -12.14 -0.81
C ARG A 138 1.75 -13.51 -0.20
N GLU A 139 1.28 -13.56 1.03
CA GLU A 139 1.00 -14.84 1.67
C GLU A 139 -0.11 -15.57 0.89
N ALA A 140 0.10 -16.86 0.66
CA ALA A 140 -0.85 -17.73 0.00
C ALA A 140 -1.96 -18.10 0.98
N ASN A 141 -3.20 -17.69 0.70
CA ASN A 141 -4.34 -18.15 1.46
C ASN A 141 -4.73 -19.56 1.02
N PRO A 142 -5.43 -20.35 1.85
CA PRO A 142 -5.93 -21.67 1.46
C PRO A 142 -6.76 -21.67 0.17
N LYS A 143 -7.43 -20.55 -0.14
CA LYS A 143 -8.20 -20.37 -1.38
C LYS A 143 -7.32 -20.20 -2.63
N ASP A 144 -6.12 -19.65 -2.46
CA ASP A 144 -5.18 -19.42 -3.56
C ASP A 144 -4.60 -20.74 -4.11
N ILE A 145 -4.52 -21.78 -3.26
CA ILE A 145 -3.93 -23.09 -3.59
C ILE A 145 -4.58 -23.72 -4.82
N SER A 146 -5.91 -23.60 -4.94
CA SER A 146 -6.68 -24.12 -6.08
C SER A 146 -6.22 -23.57 -7.44
N GLY A 147 -5.56 -22.41 -7.46
CA GLY A 147 -5.04 -21.77 -8.66
C GLY A 147 -3.57 -22.06 -8.96
N PHE A 148 -2.89 -22.92 -8.18
CA PHE A 148 -1.45 -23.12 -8.33
C PHE A 148 -1.14 -23.91 -9.60
N LYS A 149 -0.51 -23.23 -10.57
CA LYS A 149 -0.08 -23.82 -11.85
C LYS A 149 1.26 -23.22 -12.25
N LYS A 150 2.36 -23.91 -11.92
CA LYS A 150 3.73 -23.37 -11.99
C LYS A 150 3.83 -21.98 -11.37
N THR A 151 3.20 -21.81 -10.21
CA THR A 151 3.21 -20.55 -9.47
C THR A 151 4.51 -20.45 -8.69
N LEU A 152 5.27 -19.36 -8.87
CA LEU A 152 6.49 -19.15 -8.12
C LEU A 152 6.15 -18.82 -6.66
N CYS A 153 6.63 -19.65 -5.74
CA CYS A 153 6.37 -19.52 -4.31
C CYS A 153 7.66 -19.57 -3.49
N LEU A 154 7.73 -18.70 -2.49
CA LEU A 154 8.70 -18.74 -1.42
C LEU A 154 8.09 -19.51 -0.24
N ILE A 155 8.67 -20.65 0.09
CA ILE A 155 8.31 -21.44 1.27
C ILE A 155 9.28 -21.06 2.40
N ARG A 156 8.76 -20.64 3.54
CA ARG A 156 9.54 -20.25 4.72
C ARG A 156 9.21 -21.16 5.91
N GLY A 157 10.14 -22.05 6.22
CA GLY A 157 10.22 -22.78 7.50
C GLY A 157 11.47 -22.32 8.27
N ASP A 158 12.24 -23.26 8.82
CA ASP A 158 13.56 -22.98 9.43
C ASP A 158 14.56 -22.38 8.45
N LYS A 159 14.40 -22.73 7.16
CA LYS A 159 15.08 -22.13 6.03
C LYS A 159 14.04 -21.66 5.03
N TYR A 160 14.43 -20.70 4.19
CA TYR A 160 13.61 -20.27 3.07
C TYR A 160 14.04 -21.01 1.80
N SER A 161 13.09 -21.30 0.92
CA SER A 161 13.34 -21.95 -0.37
C SER A 161 12.31 -21.50 -1.40
N LEU A 162 12.71 -21.47 -2.66
CA LEU A 162 11.89 -21.02 -3.77
C LEU A 162 11.54 -22.21 -4.65
N TYR A 163 10.26 -22.38 -4.99
CA TYR A 163 9.77 -23.45 -5.86
C TYR A 163 8.69 -22.93 -6.80
N TYR A 164 8.60 -23.53 -7.98
CA TYR A 164 7.38 -23.49 -8.78
C TYR A 164 6.44 -24.56 -8.27
N LEU A 165 5.31 -24.14 -7.70
CA LEU A 165 4.29 -25.03 -7.16
C LEU A 165 3.15 -25.23 -8.15
N THR A 166 2.73 -26.48 -8.29
CA THR A 166 1.55 -26.88 -9.07
C THR A 166 0.70 -27.79 -8.20
N LEU A 167 -0.58 -27.45 -8.03
CA LEU A 167 -1.53 -28.34 -7.38
C LEU A 167 -1.85 -29.50 -8.33
N THR A 168 -1.69 -30.73 -7.85
CA THR A 168 -2.05 -31.94 -8.59
C THR A 168 -3.51 -32.32 -8.31
N SER A 169 -4.04 -33.29 -9.05
CA SER A 169 -5.40 -33.81 -8.84
C SER A 169 -5.60 -34.51 -7.49
N ASP A 170 -4.50 -34.88 -6.83
CA ASP A 170 -4.50 -35.72 -5.63
C ASP A 170 -4.36 -34.88 -4.35
N ASP A 171 -4.67 -33.57 -4.44
CA ASP A 171 -4.50 -32.61 -3.34
C ASP A 171 -3.05 -32.57 -2.83
N GLU A 172 -2.08 -32.69 -3.73
CA GLU A 172 -0.65 -32.55 -3.44
C GLU A 172 -0.04 -31.36 -4.20
N LEU A 173 1.01 -30.78 -3.63
CA LEU A 173 1.79 -29.72 -4.26
C LEU A 173 3.06 -30.29 -4.85
N TYR A 174 3.07 -30.40 -6.18
CA TYR A 174 4.29 -30.68 -6.91
C TYR A 174 5.17 -29.42 -6.95
N ALA A 175 6.39 -29.55 -6.45
CA ALA A 175 7.36 -28.47 -6.34
C ALA A 175 8.57 -28.73 -7.23
N GLU A 176 8.81 -27.80 -8.14
CA GLU A 176 9.90 -27.85 -9.11
C GLU A 176 10.84 -26.66 -8.88
N TYR A 177 12.14 -26.94 -8.70
CA TYR A 177 13.18 -25.92 -8.75
C TYR A 177 14.49 -26.49 -9.27
N LYS A 178 14.94 -26.01 -10.45
CA LYS A 178 16.04 -26.62 -11.21
C LYS A 178 15.75 -28.11 -11.45
N ASP A 179 16.74 -28.99 -11.25
CA ASP A 179 16.60 -30.45 -11.40
C ASP A 179 16.03 -31.14 -10.15
N LYS A 180 15.62 -30.37 -9.14
CA LYS A 180 15.01 -30.93 -7.92
C LYS A 180 13.50 -30.88 -8.04
N GLN A 181 12.90 -32.06 -7.96
CA GLN A 181 11.48 -32.27 -7.92
C GLN A 181 11.14 -32.88 -6.58
N THR A 182 10.18 -32.29 -5.88
CA THR A 182 9.67 -32.81 -4.62
C THR A 182 8.18 -32.63 -4.57
N VAL A 183 7.52 -33.45 -3.76
CA VAL A 183 6.08 -33.36 -3.52
C VAL A 183 5.87 -32.95 -2.07
N PHE A 184 4.99 -31.98 -1.85
CA PHE A 184 4.55 -31.55 -0.53
C PHE A 184 3.07 -31.87 -0.37
N SER A 185 2.69 -32.36 0.80
CA SER A 185 1.29 -32.44 1.19
C SER A 185 0.77 -31.04 1.57
N LEU A 186 -0.54 -30.82 1.45
CA LEU A 186 -1.16 -29.53 1.79
C LEU A 186 -1.08 -29.15 3.28
N ASN A 187 -0.72 -30.07 4.16
CA ASN A 187 -0.42 -29.74 5.56
C ASN A 187 0.88 -28.92 5.72
N LEU A 188 1.66 -28.72 4.65
CA LEU A 188 2.80 -27.81 4.64
C LEU A 188 2.44 -26.42 5.19
N PHE A 189 1.22 -25.94 4.90
CA PHE A 189 0.73 -24.63 5.36
C PHE A 189 0.54 -24.55 6.88
N ASP A 190 0.45 -25.69 7.57
CA ASP A 190 0.37 -25.73 9.03
C ASP A 190 1.74 -25.48 9.69
N PHE A 191 2.84 -25.69 8.95
CA PHE A 191 4.21 -25.64 9.46
C PHE A 191 5.08 -24.56 8.80
N CYS A 192 4.71 -24.11 7.60
CA CYS A 192 5.48 -23.17 6.80
C CYS A 192 4.59 -22.03 6.31
N SER A 193 5.14 -20.82 6.31
CA SER A 193 4.51 -19.72 5.58
C SER A 193 4.85 -19.84 4.10
N VAL A 194 3.84 -19.89 3.24
CA VAL A 194 4.00 -19.95 1.79
C VAL A 194 3.61 -18.60 1.20
N TYR A 195 4.50 -18.00 0.43
CA TYR A 195 4.26 -16.70 -0.21
C TYR A 195 4.33 -16.83 -1.73
N ILE A 196 3.31 -16.35 -2.43
CA ILE A 196 3.28 -16.22 -3.89
C ILE A 196 4.15 -15.04 -4.28
N VAL A 197 5.06 -15.26 -5.23
CA VAL A 197 6.01 -14.27 -5.72
C VAL A 197 5.52 -13.66 -7.03
N GLU A 198 5.40 -12.34 -7.06
CA GLU A 198 5.06 -11.53 -8.22
C GLU A 198 6.26 -10.64 -8.59
N MET A 199 6.71 -10.70 -9.85
CA MET A 199 7.74 -9.81 -10.37
C MET A 199 7.12 -8.48 -10.80
N ILE A 200 7.63 -7.36 -10.28
CA ILE A 200 7.06 -6.03 -10.56
C ILE A 200 7.98 -5.16 -11.40
N TYR A 201 9.28 -5.45 -11.43
CA TYR A 201 10.21 -4.67 -12.22
C TYR A 201 11.37 -5.51 -12.77
N LEU A 202 11.59 -5.38 -14.07
CA LEU A 202 12.81 -5.76 -14.76
C LEU A 202 13.57 -4.46 -15.01
N ASN A 203 14.69 -4.26 -14.33
CA ASN A 203 15.60 -3.22 -14.78
C ASN A 203 16.26 -3.75 -16.06
N ASN A 204 15.65 -3.48 -17.21
CA ASN A 204 16.30 -3.70 -18.50
C ASN A 204 17.42 -2.68 -18.58
N GLY A 205 18.58 -3.01 -18.01
CA GLY A 205 19.81 -2.28 -18.26
C GLY A 205 19.97 -2.17 -19.77
N THR A 206 19.86 -0.94 -20.27
CA THR A 206 20.35 -0.59 -21.59
C THR A 206 21.85 -0.87 -21.61
N GLN A 207 22.22 -1.91 -22.38
CA GLN A 207 23.55 -2.28 -22.89
C GLN A 207 24.68 -2.53 -21.88
#